data_AF-A0A7X3WSA8-F1
#
_entry.id   AF-A0A7X3WSA8-F1
#
_cell.length_a   1.000
_cell.length_b   1.000
_cell.length_c   1.000
_cell.angle_alpha   90.00
_cell.angle_beta   90.00
_cell.angle_gamma   90.00
#
_symmetry.space_group_name_H-M   'P 1'
#
loop_
_entity.id
_entity.type
_entity.pdbx_description
1 polymer ?
#
loop_
_entity_poly.entity_id
_entity_poly.type
_entity_poly.pdbx_seq_one_letter_code
_entity_poly.pdbx_strand_id
1 'polypeptide(L)'
;MLKRIKIRGYKSLVDLELNLRPLSVLVGPNASGKSNFLDALQLLSHIATNRTLKEAFDPPYRGHALESFTFGQEGIENLLEQETVSFSIEVDVQLSQMVVDTVNRQIRDMKRTTSNALKASEQPSKEPLSVSERNLRYRIEIEMLPRLGILRVADEYLAALNANGELSKRRKPFLEQIDKRLHLRMEGQARPTHYERGLNYSILSMSHHPPHYPHLIAIQQELASWFTFYLEPRERMRLPNPVKAARHIGLMGEDLAAFLNTLQALNKRQFESVEKLLHRMIPSVTDIEVSINKLGEVDP
;
A
#
# COMPACT_ATOMS: atom_id res chain seq x y z
N MET A 1 0.72 1.10 10.75
CA MET A 1 -0.12 2.25 11.12
C MET A 1 0.44 3.53 10.53
N LEU A 2 -0.36 4.23 9.72
CA LEU A 2 -0.05 5.55 9.18
C LEU A 2 -0.06 6.62 10.28
N LYS A 3 1.01 7.40 10.41
CA LYS A 3 1.21 8.43 11.45
C LYS A 3 1.14 9.85 10.88
N ARG A 4 1.73 10.04 9.71
CA ARG A 4 1.77 11.32 9.01
C ARG A 4 1.66 11.06 7.52
N ILE A 5 1.01 11.96 6.82
CA ILE A 5 0.97 11.97 5.36
C ILE A 5 1.14 13.40 4.87
N LYS A 6 1.97 13.56 3.84
CA LYS A 6 2.20 14.79 3.12
C LYS A 6 1.96 14.55 1.64
N ILE A 7 1.12 15.36 1.02
CA ILE A 7 0.72 15.25 -0.37
C ILE A 7 0.95 16.61 -1.03
N ARG A 8 1.55 16.60 -2.22
CA ARG A 8 1.73 17.80 -3.04
C ARG A 8 1.35 17.53 -4.49
N GLY A 9 0.58 18.43 -5.07
CA GLY A 9 0.22 18.39 -6.49
C GLY A 9 -0.71 17.25 -6.92
N TYR A 10 -1.43 16.60 -5.98
CA TYR A 10 -2.29 15.44 -6.28
C TYR A 10 -3.78 15.82 -6.29
N LYS A 11 -4.44 15.73 -7.45
CA LYS A 11 -5.84 16.13 -7.65
C LYS A 11 -6.09 17.51 -7.04
N SER A 12 -7.10 17.64 -6.16
CA SER A 12 -7.39 18.89 -5.45
C SER A 12 -6.46 19.18 -4.26
N LEU A 13 -5.47 18.33 -3.97
CA LEU A 13 -4.55 18.44 -2.83
C LEU A 13 -3.24 19.09 -3.28
N VAL A 14 -3.23 20.43 -3.26
CA VAL A 14 -2.09 21.26 -3.71
C VAL A 14 -0.87 21.09 -2.80
N ASP A 15 -1.03 21.35 -1.49
CA ASP A 15 -0.05 21.05 -0.44
C ASP A 15 -0.84 20.72 0.84
N LEU A 16 -0.79 19.45 1.25
CA LEU A 16 -1.49 18.94 2.41
C LEU A 16 -0.49 18.22 3.30
N GLU A 17 -0.52 18.50 4.60
CA GLU A 17 0.25 17.77 5.60
C GLU A 17 -0.63 17.48 6.81
N LEU A 18 -0.82 16.19 7.13
CA LEU A 18 -1.70 15.73 8.20
C LEU A 18 -0.99 14.75 9.12
N ASN A 19 -1.18 14.94 10.43
CA ASN A 19 -0.85 13.94 11.45
C ASN A 19 -2.11 13.14 11.80
N LEU A 20 -1.98 11.82 11.79
CA LEU A 20 -3.07 10.88 11.97
C LEU A 20 -2.97 10.14 13.30
N ARG A 21 -4.13 9.92 13.91
CA ARG A 21 -4.32 9.09 15.10
C ARG A 21 -4.96 7.76 14.69
N PRO A 22 -4.96 6.72 15.56
CA PRO A 22 -5.55 5.42 15.25
C PRO A 22 -6.98 5.49 14.71
N LEU A 23 -7.75 6.48 15.17
CA LEU A 23 -9.02 6.88 14.58
C LEU A 23 -8.90 8.35 14.15
N SER A 24 -9.14 8.62 12.88
CA SER A 24 -9.16 9.97 12.32
C SER A 24 -10.42 10.12 11.48
N VAL A 25 -11.25 11.14 11.78
CA VAL A 25 -12.51 11.39 11.08
C VAL A 25 -12.37 12.66 10.24
N LEU A 26 -12.54 12.54 8.92
CA LEU A 26 -12.47 13.65 7.99
C LEU A 26 -13.87 14.19 7.70
N VAL A 27 -14.14 15.43 8.10
CA VAL A 27 -15.43 16.11 7.88
C VAL A 27 -15.21 17.35 7.03
N GLY A 28 -16.10 17.61 6.07
CA GLY A 28 -16.06 18.81 5.26
C GLY A 28 -17.06 18.78 4.09
N PRO A 29 -17.27 19.91 3.40
CA PRO A 29 -18.19 20.01 2.26
C PRO A 29 -17.89 19.04 1.12
N ASN A 30 -18.85 18.81 0.22
CA ASN A 30 -18.58 18.09 -1.02
C ASN A 30 -17.46 18.78 -1.82
N ALA A 31 -16.67 18.00 -2.55
CA ALA A 31 -15.49 18.46 -3.29
C ALA A 31 -14.34 19.05 -2.45
N SER A 32 -14.39 18.98 -1.11
CA SER A 32 -13.30 19.47 -0.23
C SER A 32 -12.01 18.61 -0.24
N GLY A 33 -11.87 17.64 -1.16
CA GLY A 33 -10.70 16.77 -1.26
C GLY A 33 -10.70 15.50 -0.40
N LYS A 34 -11.76 15.20 0.35
CA LYS A 34 -11.84 13.98 1.20
C LYS A 34 -11.67 12.67 0.43
N SER A 35 -12.37 12.51 -0.68
CA SER A 35 -12.22 11.32 -1.53
C SER A 35 -10.85 11.29 -2.21
N ASN A 36 -10.31 12.46 -2.61
CA ASN A 36 -8.95 12.54 -3.16
C ASN A 36 -7.90 12.08 -2.13
N PHE A 37 -8.10 12.38 -0.84
CA PHE A 37 -7.22 11.89 0.21
C PHE A 37 -7.21 10.36 0.31
N LEU A 38 -8.38 9.72 0.25
CA LEU A 38 -8.48 8.26 0.23
C LEU A 38 -7.90 7.67 -1.06
N ASP A 39 -8.14 8.30 -2.21
CA ASP A 39 -7.57 7.89 -3.49
C ASP A 39 -6.03 7.91 -3.47
N ALA A 40 -5.42 8.90 -2.80
CA ALA A 40 -3.97 8.98 -2.65
C ALA A 40 -3.40 7.80 -1.85
N LEU A 41 -4.07 7.39 -0.77
CA LEU A 41 -3.68 6.22 0.02
C LEU A 41 -3.80 4.92 -0.78
N GLN A 42 -4.90 4.78 -1.52
CA GLN A 42 -5.13 3.63 -2.40
C GLN A 42 -4.07 3.57 -3.50
N LEU A 43 -3.78 4.69 -4.16
CA LEU A 43 -2.77 4.77 -5.20
C LEU A 43 -1.38 4.42 -4.67
N LEU A 44 -1.03 4.88 -3.45
CA LEU A 44 0.25 4.54 -2.84
C LEU A 44 0.40 3.03 -2.62
N SER A 45 -0.66 2.36 -2.19
CA SER A 45 -0.72 0.89 -2.08
C SER A 45 -0.55 0.24 -3.45
N HIS A 46 -1.30 0.68 -4.46
CA HIS A 46 -1.21 0.16 -5.82
C HIS A 46 0.18 0.33 -6.44
N ILE A 47 0.83 1.48 -6.24
CA ILE A 47 2.19 1.73 -6.74
C ILE A 47 3.18 0.76 -6.09
N ALA A 48 3.02 0.45 -4.80
CA ALA A 48 3.88 -0.48 -4.08
C ALA A 48 3.68 -1.95 -4.51
N THR A 49 2.53 -2.32 -5.07
CA THR A 49 2.17 -3.73 -5.36
C THR A 49 2.12 -4.09 -6.83
N ASN A 50 1.91 -3.14 -7.74
CA ASN A 50 1.80 -3.39 -9.17
C ASN A 50 3.14 -3.28 -9.90
N ARG A 51 3.27 -3.99 -11.04
CA ARG A 51 4.56 -4.08 -11.75
C ARG A 51 4.92 -2.80 -12.48
N THR A 52 3.92 -1.98 -12.83
CA THR A 52 4.11 -0.71 -13.53
C THR A 52 3.21 0.37 -12.95
N LEU A 53 3.58 1.64 -13.16
CA LEU A 53 2.72 2.78 -12.85
C LEU A 53 1.41 2.71 -13.62
N LYS A 54 1.42 2.24 -14.87
CA LYS A 54 0.21 2.07 -15.67
C LYS A 54 -0.80 1.17 -14.94
N GLU A 55 -0.37 -0.02 -14.51
CA GLU A 55 -1.19 -0.95 -13.73
C GLU A 55 -1.66 -0.34 -12.41
N ALA A 56 -0.83 0.48 -11.76
CA ALA A 56 -1.22 1.14 -10.51
C ALA A 56 -2.38 2.15 -10.68
N PHE A 57 -2.53 2.72 -11.88
CA PHE A 57 -3.63 3.61 -12.27
C PHE A 57 -4.81 2.88 -12.94
N ASP A 58 -4.74 1.56 -13.14
CA ASP A 58 -5.87 0.79 -13.67
C ASP A 58 -7.01 0.71 -12.63
N PRO A 59 -8.26 0.43 -13.07
CA PRO A 59 -9.36 0.19 -12.16
C PRO A 59 -8.99 -0.84 -11.08
N PRO A 60 -9.31 -0.58 -9.79
CA PRO A 60 -10.37 0.31 -9.35
C PRO A 60 -9.91 1.74 -8.98
N TYR A 61 -8.78 2.22 -9.51
CA TYR A 61 -8.39 3.62 -9.35
C TYR A 61 -9.47 4.58 -9.91
N ARG A 62 -9.75 5.68 -9.20
CA ARG A 62 -10.77 6.65 -9.60
C ARG A 62 -10.19 7.73 -10.51
N GLY A 63 -10.50 7.63 -11.80
CA GLY A 63 -10.09 8.58 -12.85
C GLY A 63 -8.89 8.10 -13.66
N HIS A 64 -8.40 8.94 -14.56
CA HIS A 64 -7.19 8.66 -15.33
C HIS A 64 -5.92 9.19 -14.65
N ALA A 65 -4.75 8.69 -15.05
CA ALA A 65 -3.49 9.15 -14.47
C ALA A 65 -3.30 10.67 -14.61
N LEU A 66 -3.65 11.26 -15.76
CA LEU A 66 -3.60 12.71 -15.99
C LEU A 66 -4.47 13.50 -14.98
N GLU A 67 -5.61 12.94 -14.58
CA GLU A 67 -6.53 13.55 -13.60
C GLU A 67 -6.01 13.51 -12.16
N SER A 68 -4.87 12.85 -11.95
CA SER A 68 -4.23 12.72 -10.65
C SER A 68 -3.34 13.90 -10.32
N PHE A 69 -3.01 14.73 -11.31
CA PHE A 69 -2.19 15.92 -11.13
C PHE A 69 -3.08 17.12 -10.82
N THR A 70 -2.61 18.04 -9.98
CA THR A 70 -3.33 19.27 -9.68
C THR A 70 -3.44 20.14 -10.92
N PHE A 71 -4.67 20.50 -11.27
CA PHE A 71 -4.95 21.48 -12.30
C PHE A 71 -4.81 22.88 -11.70
N GLY A 72 -4.07 23.76 -12.38
CA GLY A 72 -4.05 25.19 -12.06
C GLY A 72 -5.41 25.84 -12.33
N GLN A 73 -5.49 27.16 -12.13
CA GLN A 73 -6.73 27.92 -12.42
C GLN A 73 -7.16 27.82 -13.89
N GLU A 74 -6.21 27.57 -14.79
CA GLU A 74 -6.41 27.42 -16.23
C GLU A 74 -6.80 25.99 -16.66
N GLY A 75 -7.00 25.08 -15.70
CA GLY A 75 -7.53 23.75 -15.97
C GLY A 75 -6.54 22.79 -16.64
N ILE A 76 -7.09 21.83 -17.38
CA ILE A 76 -6.34 20.74 -18.04
C ILE A 76 -5.55 21.25 -19.26
N GLU A 77 -6.04 22.28 -19.96
CA GLU A 77 -5.41 22.79 -21.17
C GLU A 77 -3.98 23.28 -20.91
N ASN A 78 -3.79 24.13 -19.89
CA ASN A 78 -2.46 24.56 -19.46
C ASN A 78 -1.59 23.35 -19.06
N LEU A 79 -2.14 22.38 -18.32
CA LEU A 79 -1.38 21.19 -17.93
C LEU A 79 -0.82 20.43 -19.14
N LEU A 80 -1.56 20.35 -20.25
CA LEU A 80 -1.10 19.68 -21.47
C LEU A 80 0.01 20.46 -22.21
N GLU A 81 0.11 21.77 -21.98
CA GLU A 81 1.15 22.62 -22.57
C GLU A 81 2.50 22.48 -21.85
N GLN A 82 2.48 22.11 -20.56
CA GLN A 82 3.68 21.95 -19.74
C GLN A 82 4.55 20.79 -20.22
N GLU A 83 5.87 20.97 -20.11
CA GLU A 83 6.83 19.91 -20.47
C GLU A 83 6.70 18.69 -19.54
N THR A 84 6.52 18.95 -18.24
CA THR A 84 6.40 17.93 -17.19
C THR A 84 5.46 18.43 -16.10
N VAL A 85 4.74 17.50 -15.48
CA VAL A 85 3.99 17.74 -14.23
C VAL A 85 4.31 16.65 -13.23
N SER A 86 4.35 16.99 -11.94
CA SER A 86 4.61 16.02 -10.88
C SER A 86 3.67 16.15 -9.69
N PHE A 87 3.49 15.05 -8.97
CA PHE A 87 2.92 15.04 -7.64
C PHE A 87 3.75 14.14 -6.73
N SER A 88 3.72 14.40 -5.43
CA SER A 88 4.43 13.60 -4.44
C SER A 88 3.52 13.17 -3.29
N ILE A 89 3.73 11.95 -2.82
CA ILE A 89 3.10 11.41 -1.61
C ILE A 89 4.23 10.94 -0.68
N GLU A 90 4.25 11.49 0.53
CA GLU A 90 5.16 11.09 1.60
C GLU A 90 4.35 10.61 2.81
N VAL A 91 4.71 9.47 3.38
CA VAL A 91 4.05 8.88 4.53
C VAL A 91 5.06 8.47 5.59
N ASP A 92 4.71 8.74 6.84
CA ASP A 92 5.39 8.16 7.99
C ASP A 92 4.53 7.04 8.55
N VAL A 93 5.11 5.85 8.63
CA VAL A 93 4.40 4.63 8.98
C VAL A 93 5.14 3.92 10.11
N GLN A 94 4.38 3.52 11.12
CA GLN A 94 4.83 2.55 12.11
C GLN A 94 4.42 1.15 11.65
N LEU A 95 5.38 0.31 11.27
CA LEU A 95 5.13 -1.06 10.82
C LEU A 95 4.32 -1.84 11.86
N SER A 96 3.31 -2.55 11.39
CA SER A 96 2.52 -3.46 12.22
C SER A 96 3.37 -4.66 12.68
N GLN A 97 3.06 -5.19 13.86
CA GLN A 97 3.75 -6.35 14.40
C GLN A 97 3.59 -7.57 13.48
N MET A 98 2.42 -7.73 12.86
CA MET A 98 2.15 -8.78 11.89
C MET A 98 3.09 -8.73 10.68
N VAL A 99 3.30 -7.54 10.09
CA VAL A 99 4.23 -7.36 8.96
C VAL A 99 5.66 -7.68 9.38
N VAL A 100 6.11 -7.12 10.51
CA VAL A 100 7.45 -7.40 11.06
C VAL A 100 7.68 -8.90 11.26
N ASP A 101 6.72 -9.60 11.86
CA ASP A 101 6.83 -11.03 12.12
C ASP A 101 6.80 -11.87 10.85
N THR A 102 6.01 -11.45 9.85
CA THR A 102 5.90 -12.11 8.55
C THR A 102 7.21 -12.02 7.78
N VAL A 103 7.76 -10.81 7.63
CA VAL A 103 9.03 -10.59 6.94
C VAL A 103 10.17 -11.30 7.67
N ASN A 104 10.25 -11.18 8.99
CA ASN A 104 11.29 -11.85 9.77
C ASN A 104 11.18 -13.39 9.69
N ARG A 105 9.96 -13.94 9.60
CA ARG A 105 9.76 -15.37 9.37
C ARG A 105 10.25 -15.78 7.98
N GLN A 106 9.88 -15.05 6.93
CA GLN A 106 10.35 -15.29 5.56
C GLN A 106 11.89 -15.33 5.50
N ILE A 107 12.56 -14.38 6.16
CA ILE A 107 14.03 -14.31 6.22
C ILE A 107 14.62 -15.54 6.92
N ARG A 108 14.05 -15.95 8.05
CA ARG A 108 14.50 -17.15 8.79
C ARG A 108 14.32 -18.42 7.97
N ASP A 109 13.19 -18.56 7.29
CA ASP A 109 12.87 -19.74 6.48
C ASP A 109 13.81 -19.85 5.28
N MET A 110 14.09 -18.73 4.58
CA MET A 110 15.07 -18.71 3.49
C MET A 110 16.47 -19.12 3.96
N LYS A 111 16.93 -18.62 5.11
CA LYS A 111 18.22 -19.02 5.68
C LYS A 111 18.27 -20.51 6.01
N ARG A 112 17.21 -21.08 6.58
CA ARG A 112 17.13 -22.52 6.89
C ARG A 112 17.24 -23.38 5.63
N THR A 113 16.58 -22.97 4.54
CA THR A 113 16.68 -23.67 3.25
C THR A 113 18.10 -23.59 2.69
N THR A 114 18.75 -22.42 2.77
CA THR A 114 20.15 -22.25 2.32
C THR A 114 21.14 -23.03 3.20
N SER A 115 20.96 -23.06 4.52
CA SER A 115 21.83 -23.82 5.43
C SER A 115 21.64 -25.34 5.31
N ASN A 116 20.42 -25.80 5.04
CA ASN A 116 20.16 -27.22 4.81
C ASN A 116 20.70 -27.69 3.45
N ALA A 117 20.78 -26.80 2.45
CA ALA A 117 21.44 -27.07 1.17
C ALA A 117 22.98 -27.01 1.27
N LEU A 118 23.52 -26.24 2.21
CA LEU A 118 24.96 -26.05 2.45
C LEU A 118 25.39 -26.70 3.77
N LYS A 119 25.33 -28.03 3.86
CA LYS A 119 26.13 -28.76 4.85
C LYS A 119 27.61 -28.76 4.42
N ALA A 120 28.30 -27.63 4.59
CA ALA A 120 29.76 -27.51 4.74
C ALA A 120 30.17 -26.03 4.69
N SER A 121 30.11 -25.32 5.81
CA SER A 121 31.06 -24.29 6.24
C SER A 121 30.46 -23.53 7.43
N GLU A 122 30.91 -23.90 8.62
CA GLU A 122 30.63 -23.14 9.84
C GLU A 122 31.41 -21.83 9.79
N GLN A 123 30.70 -20.73 9.55
CA GLN A 123 31.08 -19.45 10.13
C GLN A 123 29.86 -18.84 10.82
N PRO A 124 30.02 -18.27 12.02
CA PRO A 124 28.92 -17.66 12.77
C PRO A 124 28.47 -16.41 12.03
N SER A 125 27.42 -16.52 11.23
CA SER A 125 26.89 -15.38 10.50
C SER A 125 26.35 -14.33 11.49
N LYS A 126 26.75 -13.06 11.29
CA LYS A 126 26.22 -11.85 11.93
C LYS A 126 24.71 -11.96 12.18
N GLU A 127 24.24 -11.36 13.28
CA GLU A 127 22.84 -11.27 13.69
C GLU A 127 21.89 -11.16 12.49
N PRO A 128 20.73 -11.84 12.50
CA PRO A 128 19.87 -11.90 11.34
C PRO A 128 19.49 -10.48 10.88
N LEU A 129 19.85 -10.17 9.63
CA LEU A 129 19.31 -9.04 8.88
C LEU A 129 17.79 -9.16 8.96
N SER A 130 17.17 -8.30 9.76
CA SER A 130 15.78 -8.38 10.15
C SER A 130 15.21 -6.98 10.16
N VAL A 131 13.89 -6.90 10.19
CA VAL A 131 13.18 -5.62 10.31
C VAL A 131 13.43 -5.06 11.71
N SER A 132 14.45 -4.22 11.80
CA SER A 132 14.96 -3.62 13.05
C SER A 132 14.40 -2.22 13.30
N GLU A 133 14.04 -1.51 12.23
CA GLU A 133 13.46 -0.16 12.30
C GLU A 133 11.97 -0.27 12.04
N ARG A 134 11.16 0.18 12.99
CA ARG A 134 9.69 0.07 12.90
C ARG A 134 9.03 1.33 12.36
N ASN A 135 9.65 2.49 12.55
CA ASN A 135 9.12 3.75 12.05
C ASN A 135 9.88 4.11 10.77
N LEU A 136 9.17 4.20 9.67
CA LEU A 136 9.73 4.45 8.35
C LEU A 136 9.05 5.65 7.70
N ARG A 137 9.82 6.45 6.96
CA ARG A 137 9.32 7.46 6.02
C ARG A 137 9.50 6.93 4.61
N TYR A 138 8.40 6.83 3.89
CA TYR A 138 8.39 6.53 2.46
C TYR A 138 7.89 7.75 1.69
N ARG A 139 8.57 8.12 0.61
CA ARG A 139 8.12 9.15 -0.31
C ARG A 139 8.30 8.68 -1.73
N ILE A 140 7.32 8.97 -2.57
CA ILE A 140 7.41 8.78 -4.02
C ILE A 140 6.94 10.03 -4.73
N GLU A 141 7.66 10.41 -5.78
CA GLU A 141 7.28 11.48 -6.70
C GLU A 141 7.03 10.88 -8.08
N ILE A 142 5.81 11.08 -8.57
CA ILE A 142 5.38 10.64 -9.89
C ILE A 142 5.38 11.85 -10.80
N GLU A 143 5.96 11.68 -11.98
CA GLU A 143 6.04 12.69 -13.02
C GLU A 143 5.37 12.17 -14.29
N MET A 144 4.70 13.07 -15.00
CA MET A 144 4.11 12.81 -16.31
C MET A 144 4.68 13.79 -17.33
N LEU A 145 4.92 13.30 -18.54
CA LEU A 145 5.15 14.13 -19.74
C LEU A 145 3.81 14.22 -20.48
N PRO A 146 3.04 15.32 -20.32
CA PRO A 146 1.65 15.38 -20.76
C PRO A 146 1.48 15.09 -22.25
N ARG A 147 2.32 15.71 -23.09
CA ARG A 147 2.28 15.54 -24.56
C ARG A 147 2.56 14.11 -25.04
N LEU A 148 3.30 13.33 -24.25
CA LEU A 148 3.68 11.95 -24.60
C LEU A 148 2.83 10.91 -23.87
N GLY A 149 2.06 11.30 -22.85
CA GLY A 149 1.32 10.36 -22.00
C GLY A 149 2.21 9.44 -21.15
N ILE A 150 3.50 9.78 -20.99
CA ILE A 150 4.47 8.93 -20.30
C ILE A 150 4.44 9.24 -18.80
N LEU A 151 4.19 8.21 -17.98
CA LEU A 151 4.31 8.26 -16.53
C LEU A 151 5.62 7.65 -16.08
N ARG A 152 6.29 8.30 -15.12
CA ARG A 152 7.56 7.84 -14.59
C ARG A 152 7.77 8.25 -13.14
N VAL A 153 8.61 7.49 -12.43
CA VAL A 153 9.07 7.83 -11.09
C VAL A 153 10.19 8.86 -11.21
N ALA A 154 9.93 10.07 -10.72
CA ALA A 154 10.91 11.16 -10.69
C ALA A 154 11.85 11.04 -9.50
N ASP A 155 11.34 10.59 -8.36
CA ASP A 155 12.09 10.36 -7.12
C ASP A 155 11.40 9.31 -6.25
N GLU A 156 12.18 8.59 -5.45
CA GLU A 156 11.71 7.62 -4.49
C GLU A 156 12.66 7.55 -3.29
N TYR A 157 12.07 7.50 -2.09
CA TYR A 157 12.82 7.64 -0.86
C TYR A 157 12.25 6.73 0.23
N LEU A 158 13.14 6.06 0.96
CA LEU A 158 12.80 5.26 2.13
C LEU A 158 13.86 5.46 3.21
N ALA A 159 13.45 5.87 4.40
CA ALA A 159 14.37 6.03 5.53
C ALA A 159 13.75 5.62 6.86
N ALA A 160 14.61 5.29 7.82
CA ALA A 160 14.22 5.04 9.21
C ALA A 160 13.97 6.36 9.95
N LEU A 161 12.97 6.37 10.82
CA LEU A 161 12.64 7.47 11.70
C LEU A 161 12.98 7.14 13.17
N ASN A 162 13.39 8.15 13.91
CA ASN A 162 13.54 8.07 15.37
C ASN A 162 12.17 8.10 16.08
N ALA A 163 12.18 8.01 17.42
CA ALA A 163 10.95 8.04 18.23
C ALA A 163 10.16 9.36 18.10
N ASN A 164 10.82 10.45 17.70
CA ASN A 164 10.23 11.78 17.54
C ASN A 164 9.68 12.02 16.11
N GLY A 165 9.83 11.05 15.20
CA GLY A 165 9.41 11.21 13.79
C GLY A 165 10.42 11.95 12.90
N GLU A 166 11.64 12.16 13.36
CA GLU A 166 12.74 12.74 12.57
C GLU A 166 13.58 11.65 11.92
N LEU A 167 14.32 11.99 10.88
CA LEU A 167 15.22 11.05 10.21
C LEU A 167 16.26 10.49 11.18
N SER A 168 16.42 9.17 11.18
CA SER A 168 17.40 8.49 12.00
C SER A 168 18.82 8.89 11.58
N LYS A 169 19.62 9.42 12.52
CA LYS A 169 21.05 9.69 12.30
C LYS A 169 21.90 8.41 12.31
N ARG A 170 21.34 7.29 12.81
CA ARG A 170 22.06 6.01 12.95
C ARG A 170 22.11 5.22 11.66
N ARG A 171 21.12 5.39 10.77
CA ARG A 171 21.06 4.70 9.48
C ARG A 171 20.90 5.71 8.37
N LYS A 172 21.65 5.53 7.29
CA LYS A 172 21.38 6.22 6.03
C LYS A 172 20.03 5.74 5.46
N PRO A 173 19.38 6.53 4.60
CA PRO A 173 18.19 6.08 3.89
C PRO A 173 18.43 4.75 3.16
N PHE A 174 17.43 3.88 3.18
CA PHE A 174 17.45 2.61 2.47
C PHE A 174 17.33 2.82 0.95
N LEU A 175 16.57 3.83 0.54
CA LEU A 175 16.42 4.28 -0.83
C LEU A 175 16.46 5.80 -0.85
N GLU A 176 17.27 6.40 -1.72
CA GLU A 176 17.31 7.84 -1.94
C GLU A 176 17.90 8.21 -3.31
N GLN A 177 17.61 9.41 -3.78
CA GLN A 177 18.25 9.96 -4.97
C GLN A 177 19.59 10.62 -4.65
N ILE A 178 20.66 10.23 -5.35
CA ILE A 178 21.99 10.86 -5.32
C ILE A 178 22.46 11.01 -6.77
N ASP A 179 23.02 12.17 -7.14
CA ASP A 179 23.61 12.43 -8.46
C ASP A 179 22.70 12.04 -9.64
N LYS A 180 21.39 12.35 -9.52
CA LYS A 180 20.34 12.01 -10.50
C LYS A 180 20.10 10.50 -10.71
N ARG A 181 20.51 9.65 -9.77
CA ARG A 181 20.22 8.21 -9.75
C ARG A 181 19.56 7.81 -8.44
N LEU A 182 18.74 6.77 -8.49
CA LEU A 182 18.14 6.18 -7.28
C LEU A 182 19.10 5.13 -6.73
N HIS A 183 19.50 5.31 -5.47
CA HIS A 183 20.45 4.45 -4.76
C HIS A 183 19.68 3.56 -3.78
N LEU A 184 19.59 2.27 -4.09
CA LEU A 184 19.02 1.26 -3.22
C LEU A 184 20.14 0.60 -2.40
N ARG A 185 20.09 0.75 -1.08
CA ARG A 185 21.09 0.17 -0.16
C ARG A 185 20.69 -1.22 0.28
N MET A 186 21.62 -2.14 0.15
CA MET A 186 21.47 -3.51 0.60
C MET A 186 22.01 -3.69 2.02
N GLU A 187 21.24 -4.35 2.87
CA GLU A 187 21.67 -4.71 4.22
C GLU A 187 22.87 -5.66 4.16
N GLY A 188 23.93 -5.32 4.89
CA GLY A 188 25.18 -6.10 4.93
C GLY A 188 26.19 -5.82 3.80
N GLN A 189 25.89 -4.94 2.84
CA GLN A 189 26.83 -4.57 1.77
C GLN A 189 27.15 -3.06 1.78
N ALA A 190 28.39 -2.71 1.42
CA ALA A 190 28.85 -1.32 1.43
C ALA A 190 28.42 -0.51 0.19
N ARG A 191 28.22 -1.15 -0.96
CA ARG A 191 27.89 -0.49 -2.23
C ARG A 191 26.40 -0.59 -2.55
N PRO A 192 25.71 0.51 -2.88
CA PRO A 192 24.31 0.49 -3.29
C PRO A 192 24.13 -0.05 -4.71
N THR A 193 22.93 -0.53 -5.00
CA THR A 193 22.44 -0.76 -6.37
C THR A 193 21.95 0.56 -6.93
N HIS A 194 22.33 0.88 -8.16
CA HIS A 194 21.95 2.13 -8.82
C HIS A 194 20.87 1.89 -9.86
N TYR A 195 19.86 2.75 -9.87
CA TYR A 195 18.83 2.79 -10.91
C TYR A 195 18.82 4.18 -11.56
N GLU A 196 18.58 4.21 -12.86
CA GLU A 196 18.32 5.45 -13.57
C GLU A 196 16.97 6.05 -13.14
N ARG A 197 16.82 7.37 -13.29
CA ARG A 197 15.54 8.06 -13.06
C ARG A 197 14.57 7.79 -14.20
N GLY A 198 13.30 8.05 -13.93
CA GLY A 198 12.27 7.96 -14.95
C GLY A 198 11.81 6.52 -15.23
N LEU A 199 11.92 5.63 -14.24
CA LEU A 199 11.38 4.28 -14.32
C LEU A 199 9.86 4.34 -14.44
N ASN A 200 9.27 3.43 -15.23
CA ASN A 200 7.81 3.29 -15.32
C ASN A 200 7.23 2.42 -14.18
N TYR A 201 8.00 2.17 -13.12
CA TYR A 201 7.63 1.40 -11.93
C TYR A 201 8.36 1.95 -10.70
N SER A 202 7.80 1.70 -9.52
CA SER A 202 8.45 1.99 -8.24
C SER A 202 9.49 0.91 -7.95
N ILE A 203 10.66 1.30 -7.42
CA ILE A 203 11.64 0.34 -6.92
C ILE A 203 10.98 -0.51 -5.85
N LEU A 204 10.12 0.05 -4.98
CA LEU A 204 9.40 -0.71 -3.97
C LEU A 204 8.57 -1.88 -4.51
N SER A 205 8.06 -1.80 -5.74
CA SER A 205 7.21 -2.85 -6.33
C SER A 205 7.96 -4.01 -6.95
N MET A 206 9.28 -3.93 -7.06
CA MET A 206 10.10 -5.01 -7.58
C MET A 206 10.16 -6.20 -6.60
N SER A 207 10.50 -7.38 -7.13
CA SER A 207 10.77 -8.56 -6.31
C SER A 207 12.17 -8.46 -5.70
N HIS A 208 12.25 -8.23 -4.39
CA HIS A 208 13.53 -8.14 -3.67
C HIS A 208 13.76 -9.37 -2.81
N HIS A 209 15.02 -9.73 -2.64
CA HIS A 209 15.41 -10.77 -1.70
C HIS A 209 15.25 -10.26 -0.25
N PRO A 210 14.33 -10.81 0.58
CA PRO A 210 14.03 -10.26 1.89
C PRO A 210 15.23 -10.13 2.85
N PRO A 211 16.20 -11.07 2.89
CA PRO A 211 17.40 -10.91 3.70
C PRO A 211 18.25 -9.67 3.35
N HIS A 212 18.16 -9.18 2.12
CA HIS A 212 18.93 -8.04 1.61
C HIS A 212 18.21 -6.71 1.75
N TYR A 213 16.87 -6.73 1.73
CA TYR A 213 16.04 -5.53 1.77
C TYR A 213 14.86 -5.68 2.74
N PRO A 214 15.11 -6.01 4.03
CA PRO A 214 14.04 -6.32 4.99
C PRO A 214 13.06 -5.15 5.18
N HIS A 215 13.55 -3.92 5.29
CA HIS A 215 12.69 -2.74 5.51
C HIS A 215 11.92 -2.32 4.25
N LEU A 216 12.50 -2.56 3.06
CA LEU A 216 11.83 -2.32 1.79
C LEU A 216 10.64 -3.28 1.63
N ILE A 217 10.85 -4.58 1.87
CA ILE A 217 9.75 -5.56 1.86
C ILE A 217 8.73 -5.26 2.96
N ALA A 218 9.17 -4.82 4.14
CA ALA A 218 8.27 -4.50 5.23
C ALA A 218 7.37 -3.30 4.92
N ILE A 219 7.90 -2.21 4.37
CA ILE A 219 7.06 -1.07 3.99
C ILE A 219 6.15 -1.42 2.82
N GLN A 220 6.61 -2.22 1.85
CA GLN A 220 5.77 -2.72 0.76
C GLN A 220 4.56 -3.49 1.31
N GLN A 221 4.78 -4.46 2.19
CA GLN A 221 3.72 -5.27 2.80
C GLN A 221 2.79 -4.43 3.68
N GLU A 222 3.31 -3.43 4.39
CA GLU A 222 2.51 -2.53 5.21
C GLU A 222 1.59 -1.64 4.35
N LEU A 223 2.09 -1.06 3.25
CA LEU A 223 1.27 -0.29 2.30
C LEU A 223 0.23 -1.19 1.62
N ALA A 224 0.61 -2.41 1.21
CA ALA A 224 -0.28 -3.40 0.63
C ALA A 224 -1.39 -3.87 1.58
N SER A 225 -1.17 -3.74 2.89
CA SER A 225 -2.16 -4.09 3.93
C SER A 225 -3.24 -3.03 4.16
N TRP A 226 -3.16 -1.88 3.49
CA TRP A 226 -4.15 -0.82 3.62
C TRP A 226 -5.41 -1.15 2.83
N PHE A 227 -6.54 -1.15 3.53
CA PHE A 227 -7.84 -1.30 2.90
C PHE A 227 -8.52 0.07 2.79
N THR A 228 -9.01 0.36 1.59
CA THR A 228 -9.91 1.49 1.33
C THR A 228 -11.28 0.92 1.00
N PHE A 229 -12.34 1.56 1.48
CA PHE A 229 -13.71 1.10 1.26
C PHE A 229 -14.58 2.25 0.74
N TYR A 230 -15.24 2.02 -0.38
CA TYR A 230 -16.29 2.82 -1.00
C TYR A 230 -17.56 1.98 -1.10
N LEU A 231 -18.03 1.49 0.05
CA LEU A 231 -19.15 0.55 0.13
C LEU A 231 -20.35 1.05 -0.66
N GLU A 232 -20.89 0.20 -1.53
CA GLU A 232 -22.04 0.49 -2.37
C GLU A 232 -23.13 -0.57 -2.08
N PRO A 233 -23.99 -0.32 -1.07
CA PRO A 233 -24.90 -1.34 -0.56
C PRO A 233 -26.09 -1.66 -1.46
N ARG A 234 -26.39 -0.85 -2.48
CA ARG A 234 -27.60 -1.01 -3.29
C ARG A 234 -27.37 -1.92 -4.47
N GLU A 235 -26.20 -1.87 -5.10
CA GLU A 235 -25.87 -2.71 -6.25
C GLU A 235 -24.75 -3.68 -5.88
N ARG A 236 -23.52 -3.19 -5.64
CA ARG A 236 -22.30 -4.00 -5.54
C ARG A 236 -22.31 -5.04 -4.43
N MET A 237 -22.72 -4.65 -3.22
CA MET A 237 -22.75 -5.56 -2.07
C MET A 237 -23.85 -6.63 -2.17
N ARG A 238 -24.80 -6.45 -3.08
CA ARG A 238 -25.95 -7.35 -3.28
C ARG A 238 -25.82 -8.21 -4.54
N LEU A 239 -24.73 -8.05 -5.30
CA LEU A 239 -24.46 -8.91 -6.43
C LEU A 239 -23.93 -10.26 -5.94
N PRO A 240 -24.43 -11.38 -6.49
CA PRO A 240 -23.83 -12.68 -6.24
C PRO A 240 -22.40 -12.67 -6.78
N ASN A 241 -21.51 -13.38 -6.08
CA ASN A 241 -20.12 -13.53 -6.50
C ASN A 241 -19.70 -15.00 -6.53
N PRO A 242 -18.77 -15.39 -7.41
CA PRO A 242 -18.28 -16.76 -7.44
C PRO A 242 -17.74 -17.20 -6.07
N VAL A 243 -17.99 -18.46 -5.70
CA VAL A 243 -17.38 -19.05 -4.51
C VAL A 243 -15.86 -18.99 -4.63
N LYS A 244 -15.24 -18.16 -3.79
CA LYS A 244 -13.79 -17.99 -3.71
C LYS A 244 -13.37 -17.72 -2.27
N ALA A 245 -12.13 -18.08 -1.94
CA ALA A 245 -11.53 -17.67 -0.68
C ALA A 245 -11.30 -16.15 -0.71
N ALA A 246 -12.09 -15.41 0.08
CA ALA A 246 -11.98 -13.96 0.19
C ALA A 246 -11.42 -13.58 1.57
N ARG A 247 -10.42 -12.68 1.59
CA ARG A 247 -9.79 -12.18 2.82
C ARG A 247 -10.21 -10.76 3.19
N HIS A 248 -10.95 -10.10 2.30
CA HIS A 248 -11.51 -8.77 2.46
C HIS A 248 -12.82 -8.68 1.67
N ILE A 249 -13.64 -7.68 1.98
CA ILE A 249 -14.96 -7.48 1.35
C ILE A 249 -14.90 -6.77 -0.01
N GLY A 250 -13.72 -6.40 -0.50
CA GLY A 250 -13.55 -5.66 -1.75
C GLY A 250 -13.67 -4.15 -1.54
N LEU A 251 -13.39 -3.36 -2.57
CA LEU A 251 -13.38 -1.90 -2.46
C LEU A 251 -14.79 -1.36 -2.22
N MET A 252 -15.77 -1.85 -2.97
CA MET A 252 -17.17 -1.45 -2.92
C MET A 252 -18.04 -2.42 -2.12
N GLY A 253 -17.42 -3.44 -1.50
CA GLY A 253 -18.12 -4.49 -0.78
C GLY A 253 -18.59 -5.65 -1.67
N GLU A 254 -18.13 -5.70 -2.93
CA GLU A 254 -18.47 -6.72 -3.93
C GLU A 254 -18.10 -8.15 -3.53
N ASP A 255 -17.17 -8.33 -2.60
CA ASP A 255 -16.72 -9.62 -2.10
C ASP A 255 -17.33 -9.97 -0.72
N LEU A 256 -18.35 -9.23 -0.26
CA LEU A 256 -18.94 -9.44 1.06
C LEU A 256 -19.47 -10.87 1.25
N ALA A 257 -20.26 -11.38 0.31
CA ALA A 257 -20.83 -12.73 0.41
C ALA A 257 -19.75 -13.82 0.44
N ALA A 258 -18.82 -13.81 -0.51
CA ALA A 258 -17.65 -14.69 -0.51
C ALA A 258 -16.80 -14.58 0.76
N PHE A 259 -16.64 -13.38 1.32
CA PHE A 259 -15.91 -13.16 2.57
C PHE A 259 -16.62 -13.81 3.76
N LEU A 260 -17.94 -13.61 3.88
CA LEU A 260 -18.74 -14.23 4.94
C LEU A 260 -18.76 -15.75 4.81
N ASN A 261 -18.91 -16.29 3.59
CA ASN A 261 -18.80 -17.72 3.32
C ASN A 261 -17.42 -18.28 3.75
N THR A 262 -16.34 -17.57 3.37
CA THR A 262 -14.98 -17.95 3.76
C THR A 262 -14.80 -17.92 5.28
N LEU A 263 -15.35 -16.91 5.96
CA LEU A 263 -15.28 -16.76 7.40
C LEU A 263 -16.06 -17.85 8.12
N GLN A 264 -17.26 -18.19 7.65
CA GLN A 264 -18.08 -19.28 8.18
C GLN A 264 -17.35 -20.63 8.07
N ALA A 265 -16.75 -20.90 6.91
CA ALA A 265 -16.04 -22.15 6.64
C ALA A 265 -14.71 -22.30 7.40
N LEU A 266 -13.89 -21.24 7.45
CA LEU A 266 -12.52 -21.31 8.00
C LEU A 266 -12.40 -20.85 9.44
N ASN A 267 -13.32 -20.00 9.92
CA ASN A 267 -13.26 -19.45 11.28
C ASN A 267 -14.67 -19.20 11.86
N LYS A 268 -15.41 -20.29 12.06
CA LYS A 268 -16.77 -20.27 12.60
C LYS A 268 -16.94 -19.42 13.87
N ARG A 269 -15.96 -19.44 14.78
CA ARG A 269 -15.99 -18.61 16.00
C ARG A 269 -16.02 -17.11 15.70
N GLN A 270 -15.24 -16.67 14.71
CA GLN A 270 -15.21 -15.28 14.30
C GLN A 270 -16.50 -14.91 13.55
N PHE A 271 -17.02 -15.81 12.72
CA PHE A 271 -18.32 -15.64 12.07
C PHE A 271 -19.45 -15.43 13.08
N GLU A 272 -19.59 -16.33 14.06
CA GLU A 272 -20.57 -16.20 15.15
C GLU A 272 -20.39 -14.92 15.98
N SER A 273 -19.15 -14.41 16.10
CA SER A 273 -18.88 -13.15 16.78
C SER A 273 -19.37 -11.94 15.98
N VAL A 274 -19.26 -11.99 14.65
CA VAL A 274 -19.82 -10.98 13.74
C VAL A 274 -21.34 -10.96 13.82
N GLU A 275 -21.99 -12.13 13.79
CA GLU A 275 -23.44 -12.27 13.94
C GLU A 275 -23.94 -11.67 15.26
N LYS A 276 -23.32 -12.05 16.38
CA LYS A 276 -23.66 -11.51 17.70
C LYS A 276 -23.48 -10.00 17.77
N LEU A 277 -22.43 -9.47 17.15
CA LEU A 277 -22.19 -8.03 17.11
C LEU A 277 -23.25 -7.30 16.27
N LEU A 278 -23.61 -7.85 15.10
CA LEU A 278 -24.66 -7.31 14.25
C LEU A 278 -26.02 -7.33 14.94
N HIS A 279 -26.41 -8.44 15.57
CA HIS A 279 -27.62 -8.53 16.37
C HIS A 279 -27.65 -7.49 17.51
N ARG A 280 -26.51 -7.25 18.16
CA ARG A 280 -26.40 -6.24 19.21
C ARG A 280 -26.57 -4.81 18.68
N MET A 281 -26.07 -4.50 17.49
CA MET A 281 -26.20 -3.17 16.88
C MET A 281 -27.57 -2.96 16.22
N ILE A 282 -28.13 -4.01 15.61
CA ILE A 282 -29.38 -4.02 14.86
C ILE A 282 -30.19 -5.25 15.30
N PRO A 283 -31.00 -5.13 16.37
CA PRO A 283 -31.72 -6.28 16.96
C PRO A 283 -32.67 -7.02 16.02
N SER A 284 -33.09 -6.39 14.91
CA SER A 284 -33.91 -7.03 13.89
C SER A 284 -33.16 -8.05 13.02
N VAL A 285 -31.82 -8.02 13.02
CA VAL A 285 -31.00 -9.03 12.33
C VAL A 285 -30.79 -10.19 13.28
N THR A 286 -31.40 -11.34 13.01
CA THR A 286 -31.35 -12.51 13.89
C THR A 286 -30.21 -13.48 13.55
N ASP A 287 -29.86 -13.59 12.27
CA ASP A 287 -28.86 -14.53 11.77
C ASP A 287 -28.23 -14.02 10.46
N ILE A 288 -27.11 -14.60 10.05
CA ILE A 288 -26.51 -14.37 8.73
C ILE A 288 -26.46 -15.70 7.96
N GLU A 289 -27.32 -15.82 6.96
CA GLU A 289 -27.29 -16.97 6.06
C GLU A 289 -26.50 -16.64 4.80
N VAL A 290 -25.57 -17.50 4.45
CA VAL A 290 -24.79 -17.42 3.22
C VAL A 290 -24.96 -18.74 2.50
N SER A 291 -25.49 -18.72 1.27
CA SER A 291 -25.81 -19.94 0.53
C SER A 291 -25.14 -19.95 -0.84
N ILE A 292 -24.75 -21.16 -1.27
CA ILE A 292 -24.16 -21.37 -2.60
C ILE A 292 -25.27 -21.82 -3.54
N ASN A 293 -25.52 -21.03 -4.59
CA ASN A 293 -26.55 -21.34 -5.57
C ASN A 293 -26.07 -22.44 -6.55
N LYS A 294 -26.98 -22.92 -7.40
CA LYS A 294 -26.69 -24.00 -8.37
C LYS A 294 -25.64 -23.63 -9.43
N LEU A 295 -25.32 -22.35 -9.57
CA LEU A 295 -24.31 -21.82 -10.49
C LEU A 295 -22.93 -21.70 -9.82
N GLY A 296 -22.80 -22.04 -8.53
CA GLY A 296 -21.54 -21.94 -7.79
C GLY A 296 -21.21 -20.51 -7.34
N GLU A 297 -22.23 -19.66 -7.24
CA GLU A 297 -22.12 -18.31 -6.71
C GLU A 297 -22.66 -18.26 -5.28
N VAL A 298 -22.17 -17.30 -4.51
CA VAL A 298 -22.61 -17.02 -3.16
C VAL A 298 -23.63 -15.88 -3.22
N ASP A 299 -24.86 -16.17 -2.81
CA ASP A 299 -25.92 -15.16 -2.74
C ASP A 299 -25.76 -14.35 -1.43
N PRO A 300 -25.80 -13.00 -1.50
CA PRO A 300 -25.66 -12.09 -0.35
C PRO A 300 -26.93 -11.91 0.50
#